data_AF-A0A671NUA7-F1
#
_entry.id   AF-A0A671NUA7-F1
#
_cell.length_a   1.000
_cell.length_b   1.000
_cell.length_c   1.000
_cell.angle_alpha   90.00
_cell.angle_beta   90.00
_cell.angle_gamma   90.00
#
_symmetry.space_group_name_H-M   'P 1'
#
loop_
_entity.id
_entity.type
_entity.pdbx_description
1 polymer ?
#
loop_
_entity_poly.entity_id
_entity_poly.type
_entity_poly.pdbx_seq_one_letter_code
_entity_poly.pdbx_strand_id
1 'polypeptide(L)'
;MAGSRGRGRSQFSFSVDALGFGRGDCLPSSAHTPSPLYPPMQFRPVPLHTGEEVDYMLALKQELRASSKNLPFHIKAARTKTGKTDWSRMPKELCIKVRKPRKTGERNSIIIITNVCGFTVLILMLIHVII
;
A
#
# COMPACT_ATOMS: atom_id res chain seq x y z
N MET A 1 25.13 49.52 -41.72
CA MET A 1 24.09 49.27 -40.70
C MET A 1 23.55 47.86 -40.89
N ALA A 2 24.02 46.88 -40.11
CA ALA A 2 23.36 45.59 -39.89
C ALA A 2 24.06 44.90 -38.71
N GLY A 3 23.58 45.17 -37.50
CA GLY A 3 24.15 44.60 -36.27
C GLY A 3 23.87 43.11 -36.18
N SER A 4 24.92 42.29 -36.22
CA SER A 4 24.84 40.88 -35.86
C SER A 4 24.68 40.77 -34.34
N ARG A 5 23.42 40.62 -33.90
CA ARG A 5 23.05 40.40 -32.50
C ARG A 5 23.45 38.98 -32.10
N GLY A 6 24.70 38.83 -31.67
CA GLY A 6 25.21 37.62 -31.03
C GLY A 6 24.32 37.23 -29.86
N ARG A 7 23.62 36.11 -30.00
CA ARG A 7 22.73 35.52 -29.00
C ARG A 7 23.50 35.34 -27.69
N GLY A 8 23.06 36.02 -26.64
CA GLY A 8 23.61 35.90 -25.30
C GLY A 8 23.51 34.45 -24.83
N ARG A 9 24.65 33.75 -24.78
CA ARG A 9 24.83 32.68 -23.80
C ARG A 9 24.72 33.37 -22.44
N SER A 10 23.59 33.20 -21.76
CA SER A 10 23.39 33.67 -20.39
C SER A 10 24.59 33.25 -19.56
N GLN A 11 25.38 34.21 -19.07
CA GLN A 11 26.42 33.89 -18.09
C GLN A 11 25.73 33.39 -16.81
N PHE A 12 26.23 32.29 -16.26
CA PHE A 12 25.78 31.81 -14.97
C PHE A 12 26.22 32.79 -13.88
N SER A 13 25.49 32.87 -12.77
CA SER A 13 25.85 33.72 -11.62
C SER A 13 27.12 33.26 -10.89
N PHE A 14 27.68 32.10 -11.28
CA PHE A 14 28.92 31.53 -10.76
C PHE A 14 29.92 31.29 -11.89
N SER A 15 31.21 31.21 -11.54
CA SER A 15 32.31 30.98 -12.49
C SER A 15 32.33 29.52 -12.98
N VAL A 16 32.06 29.33 -14.27
CA VAL A 16 32.11 28.01 -14.94
C VAL A 16 33.53 27.43 -15.01
N ASP A 17 34.54 28.31 -15.07
CA ASP A 17 35.97 27.94 -15.10
C ASP A 17 36.45 27.31 -13.77
N ALA A 18 35.91 27.78 -12.64
CA ALA A 18 36.19 27.19 -11.32
C ALA A 18 35.59 25.78 -11.16
N LEU A 19 34.61 25.42 -11.98
CA LEU A 19 34.03 24.07 -12.05
C LEU A 19 34.83 23.14 -12.99
N GLY A 20 35.90 23.65 -13.62
CA GLY A 20 36.74 22.89 -14.54
C GLY A 20 36.26 22.84 -15.98
N PHE A 21 35.32 23.72 -16.37
CA PHE A 21 34.91 23.89 -17.76
C PHE A 21 35.59 25.12 -18.37
N GLY A 22 36.51 24.89 -19.31
CA GLY A 22 37.21 25.92 -20.06
C GLY A 22 36.35 26.59 -21.13
N ARG A 23 36.92 27.63 -21.75
CA ARG A 23 36.27 28.33 -22.87
C ARG A 23 36.17 27.40 -24.09
N GLY A 24 34.96 26.95 -24.40
CA GLY A 24 34.69 26.10 -25.56
C GLY A 24 34.46 24.64 -25.21
N ASP A 25 34.59 24.25 -23.94
CA ASP A 25 34.33 22.88 -23.51
C ASP A 25 32.83 22.52 -23.60
N CYS A 26 32.56 21.27 -23.93
CA CYS A 26 31.21 20.74 -24.06
C CYS A 26 30.56 20.61 -22.68
N LEU A 27 29.69 21.56 -22.34
CA LEU A 27 28.81 21.45 -21.19
C LEU A 27 27.90 20.22 -21.33
N PRO A 28 27.50 19.57 -20.22
CA PRO A 28 26.58 18.45 -20.27
C PRO A 28 25.29 18.85 -20.99
N SER A 29 24.81 17.96 -21.87
CA SER A 29 23.58 18.20 -22.63
C SER A 29 22.40 18.43 -21.69
N SER A 30 21.56 19.41 -22.02
CA SER A 30 20.33 19.65 -21.28
C SER A 30 19.39 18.47 -21.47
N ALA A 31 18.99 17.80 -20.38
CA ALA A 31 17.99 16.74 -20.44
C ALA A 31 16.63 17.33 -20.86
N HIS A 32 16.08 16.90 -21.99
CA HIS A 32 14.79 17.36 -22.49
C HIS A 32 13.59 16.65 -21.85
N THR A 33 13.82 15.45 -21.31
CA THR A 33 12.80 14.62 -20.66
C THR A 33 13.30 14.13 -19.31
N PRO A 34 12.42 13.95 -18.32
CA PRO A 34 12.81 13.35 -17.04
C PRO A 34 13.25 11.90 -17.28
N SER A 35 14.23 11.44 -16.50
CA SER A 35 14.63 10.03 -16.50
C SER A 35 13.42 9.13 -16.18
N PRO A 36 13.32 7.94 -16.78
CA PRO A 36 12.22 7.02 -16.50
C PRO A 36 12.21 6.60 -15.01
N LEU A 37 11.02 6.32 -14.47
CA LEU A 37 10.86 5.89 -13.07
C LEU A 37 11.64 4.61 -12.75
N TYR A 38 11.75 3.70 -13.73
CA TYR A 38 12.50 2.46 -13.62
C TYR A 38 13.58 2.42 -14.70
N PRO A 39 14.86 2.65 -14.35
CA PRO A 39 15.95 2.48 -15.30
C PRO A 39 16.08 1.02 -15.72
N PRO A 40 16.49 0.73 -16.97
CA PRO A 40 16.66 -0.64 -17.43
C PRO A 40 17.75 -1.35 -16.64
N MET A 41 17.41 -2.50 -16.05
CA MET A 41 18.36 -3.31 -15.29
C MET A 41 19.28 -4.11 -16.22
N GLN A 42 20.57 -4.12 -15.92
CA GLN A 42 21.57 -4.94 -16.63
C GLN A 42 21.57 -6.40 -16.17
N PHE A 43 21.15 -6.67 -14.92
CA PHE A 43 21.13 -8.01 -14.32
C PHE A 43 19.71 -8.38 -13.88
N ARG A 44 19.43 -9.68 -13.91
CA ARG A 44 18.15 -10.26 -13.46
C ARG A 44 18.35 -11.01 -12.14
N PRO A 45 17.31 -11.06 -11.27
CA PRO A 45 17.38 -11.86 -10.06
C PRO A 45 17.54 -13.35 -10.40
N VAL A 46 18.21 -14.08 -9.52
CA VAL A 46 18.46 -15.52 -9.67
C VAL A 46 17.13 -16.27 -9.68
N PRO A 47 16.94 -17.27 -10.58
CA PRO A 47 15.75 -18.12 -10.58
C PRO A 47 15.54 -18.81 -9.23
N LEU A 48 14.29 -19.09 -8.89
CA LEU A 48 13.96 -19.76 -7.64
C LEU A 48 14.38 -21.25 -7.71
N HIS A 49 14.76 -21.82 -6.57
CA HIS A 49 15.04 -23.25 -6.48
C HIS A 49 13.77 -24.08 -6.72
N THR A 50 13.88 -25.11 -7.55
CA THR A 50 12.78 -26.02 -7.90
C THR A 50 13.06 -27.41 -7.34
N GLY A 51 12.03 -28.07 -6.80
CA GLY A 51 12.14 -29.43 -6.27
C GLY A 51 11.06 -29.72 -5.23
N GLU A 52 10.74 -31.00 -5.04
CA GLU A 52 9.65 -31.45 -4.16
C GLU A 52 9.83 -30.98 -2.70
N GLU A 53 11.08 -30.93 -2.20
CA GLU A 53 11.37 -30.46 -0.85
C GLU A 53 11.01 -28.97 -0.65
N VAL A 54 11.34 -28.13 -1.65
CA VAL A 54 11.06 -26.69 -1.61
C VAL A 54 9.55 -26.44 -1.71
N ASP A 55 8.87 -27.23 -2.54
CA ASP A 55 7.41 -27.16 -2.68
C ASP A 55 6.69 -27.63 -1.42
N TYR A 56 7.19 -28.69 -0.76
CA TYR A 56 6.68 -29.14 0.53
C TYR A 56 6.83 -28.05 1.60
N MET A 57 8.02 -27.45 1.72
CA MET A 57 8.24 -26.33 2.65
C MET A 57 7.33 -25.14 2.35
N LEU A 58 7.07 -24.85 1.08
CA LEU A 58 6.14 -23.78 0.67
C LEU A 58 4.71 -24.09 1.11
N ALA A 59 4.24 -25.32 0.89
CA ALA A 59 2.92 -25.77 1.35
C ALA A 59 2.80 -25.69 2.88
N LEU A 60 3.78 -26.22 3.61
CA LEU A 60 3.85 -26.17 5.08
C LEU A 60 3.81 -24.72 5.58
N LYS A 61 4.57 -23.82 4.96
CA LYS A 61 4.58 -22.39 5.31
C LYS A 61 3.20 -21.76 5.13
N GLN A 62 2.44 -22.14 4.11
CA GLN A 62 1.08 -21.67 3.90
C GLN A 62 0.14 -22.18 4.99
N GLU A 63 0.22 -23.46 5.34
CA GLU A 63 -0.57 -24.08 6.41
C GLU A 63 -0.27 -23.45 7.77
N LEU A 64 1.01 -23.19 8.08
CA LEU A 64 1.41 -22.50 9.30
C LEU A 64 0.86 -21.08 9.37
N ARG A 65 0.86 -20.34 8.26
CA ARG A 65 0.25 -19.00 8.20
C ARG A 65 -1.27 -19.07 8.41
N ALA A 66 -1.94 -20.08 7.87
CA ALA A 66 -3.39 -20.27 8.05
C ALA A 66 -3.73 -20.64 9.50
N SER A 67 -3.05 -21.65 10.06
CA SER A 67 -3.24 -22.09 11.45
C SER A 67 -2.91 -20.98 12.45
N SER A 68 -1.80 -20.24 12.27
CA SER A 68 -1.41 -19.13 13.15
C SER A 68 -2.47 -18.06 13.29
N LYS A 69 -3.27 -17.80 12.23
CA LYS A 69 -4.39 -16.84 12.27
C LYS A 69 -5.60 -17.35 13.06
N ASN A 70 -5.73 -18.67 13.20
CA ASN A 70 -6.80 -19.32 13.96
C ASN A 70 -6.45 -19.48 15.45
N LEU A 71 -5.17 -19.38 15.82
CA LEU A 71 -4.75 -19.46 17.21
C LEU A 71 -5.29 -18.27 18.04
N PRO A 72 -5.56 -18.47 19.34
CA PRO A 72 -6.05 -17.42 20.23
C PRO A 72 -5.04 -16.27 20.41
N PHE A 73 -3.77 -16.47 20.04
CA PHE A 73 -2.70 -15.48 20.05
C PHE A 73 -2.79 -14.48 18.89
N HIS A 74 -3.60 -14.74 17.85
CA HIS A 74 -3.86 -13.78 16.78
C HIS A 74 -4.88 -12.73 17.24
N ILE A 75 -4.36 -11.65 17.85
CA ILE A 75 -5.18 -10.56 18.39
C ILE A 75 -5.73 -9.71 17.23
N LYS A 76 -7.07 -9.70 17.07
CA LYS A 76 -7.78 -8.81 16.14
C LYS A 76 -8.16 -7.51 16.83
N ALA A 77 -8.16 -6.40 16.09
CA ALA A 77 -8.65 -5.12 16.59
C ALA A 77 -10.10 -5.29 17.07
N ALA A 78 -10.37 -4.90 18.33
CA ALA A 78 -11.65 -5.02 19.04
C ALA A 78 -12.09 -6.42 19.54
N ARG A 79 -11.25 -7.45 19.49
CA ARG A 79 -11.59 -8.75 20.10
C ARG A 79 -11.57 -8.66 21.63
N THR A 80 -12.63 -9.13 22.29
CA THR A 80 -12.66 -9.32 23.74
C THR A 80 -11.67 -10.41 24.14
N LYS A 81 -10.96 -10.21 25.25
CA LYS A 81 -9.94 -11.15 25.74
C LYS A 81 -10.61 -12.48 26.07
N THR A 82 -10.17 -13.57 25.46
CA THR A 82 -10.71 -14.92 25.73
C THR A 82 -9.67 -15.87 26.33
N GLY A 83 -8.41 -15.44 26.51
CA GLY A 83 -7.33 -16.26 27.07
C GLY A 83 -7.08 -16.00 28.55
N LYS A 84 -6.95 -17.07 29.34
CA LYS A 84 -6.47 -17.01 30.73
C LYS A 84 -4.94 -17.00 30.70
N THR A 85 -4.34 -15.83 30.89
CA THR A 85 -2.88 -15.68 31.05
C THR A 85 -2.49 -15.97 32.51
N ASP A 86 -1.38 -16.67 32.72
CA ASP A 86 -0.80 -16.84 34.05
C ASP A 86 -0.12 -15.53 34.50
N TRP A 87 -0.82 -14.77 35.34
CA TRP A 87 -0.36 -13.48 35.85
C TRP A 87 0.78 -13.59 36.88
N SER A 88 1.09 -14.79 37.37
CA SER A 88 2.22 -15.00 38.30
C SER A 88 3.56 -14.78 37.59
N ARG A 89 3.59 -15.01 36.27
CA ARG A 89 4.78 -14.93 35.44
C ARG A 89 4.88 -13.62 34.65
N MET A 90 3.80 -12.86 34.52
CA MET A 90 3.76 -11.61 33.77
C MET A 90 3.79 -10.37 34.70
N PRO A 91 4.48 -9.28 34.32
CA PRO A 91 4.46 -8.05 35.10
C PRO A 91 3.06 -7.43 35.16
N LYS A 92 2.70 -6.85 36.32
CA LYS A 92 1.36 -6.36 36.63
C LYS A 92 0.87 -5.22 35.73
N GLU A 93 1.78 -4.50 35.08
CA GLU A 93 1.50 -3.38 34.17
C GLU A 93 0.74 -3.79 32.90
N LEU A 94 0.91 -5.04 32.46
CA LEU A 94 0.21 -5.61 31.30
C LEU A 94 -1.22 -6.03 31.63
N CYS A 95 -1.64 -5.95 32.89
CA CYS A 95 -3.01 -6.26 33.28
C CYS A 95 -3.96 -5.21 32.68
N ILE A 96 -4.66 -5.61 31.62
CA ILE A 96 -5.57 -4.70 30.91
C ILE A 96 -6.74 -4.34 31.84
N LYS A 97 -6.74 -3.08 32.30
CA LYS A 97 -7.85 -2.46 33.02
C LYS A 97 -9.08 -2.41 32.09
N VAL A 98 -10.09 -3.24 32.35
CA VAL A 98 -11.29 -3.33 31.52
C VAL A 98 -12.04 -2.01 31.57
N ARG A 99 -12.00 -1.22 30.49
CA ARG A 99 -13.00 -0.16 30.26
C ARG A 99 -14.26 -0.84 29.71
N LYS A 100 -15.41 -0.62 30.37
CA LYS A 100 -16.71 -1.14 29.92
C LYS A 100 -16.99 -0.64 28.49
N PRO A 101 -17.43 -1.51 27.55
CA PRO A 101 -17.82 -1.06 26.22
C PRO A 101 -19.01 -0.09 26.34
N ARG A 102 -18.96 1.05 25.62
CA ARG A 102 -20.14 1.91 25.46
C ARG A 102 -21.18 1.13 24.64
N LYS A 103 -22.42 1.06 25.14
CA LYS A 103 -23.57 0.58 24.37
C LYS A 103 -23.79 1.52 23.20
N THR A 104 -23.40 1.12 21.99
CA THR A 104 -23.82 1.82 20.77
C THR A 104 -25.19 1.27 20.39
N GLY A 105 -26.23 2.05 20.67
CA GLY A 105 -27.59 1.75 20.25
C GLY A 105 -27.75 1.84 18.74
N GLU A 106 -28.62 0.96 18.23
CA GLU A 106 -29.38 1.02 16.98
C GLU A 106 -28.64 1.22 15.64
N ARG A 107 -28.64 0.15 14.83
CA ARG A 107 -28.57 0.24 13.36
C ARG A 107 -29.56 -0.75 12.72
N ASN A 108 -30.83 -0.66 13.11
CA ASN A 108 -31.90 -1.46 12.48
C ASN A 108 -32.59 -0.72 11.32
N SER A 109 -32.34 0.58 11.14
CA SER A 109 -33.00 1.39 10.11
C SER A 109 -32.41 1.22 8.70
N ILE A 110 -31.10 0.98 8.57
CA ILE A 110 -30.44 0.90 7.25
C ILE A 110 -30.81 -0.38 6.48
N ILE A 111 -31.01 -1.50 7.20
CA ILE A 111 -31.38 -2.80 6.59
C ILE A 111 -32.83 -2.77 6.09
N ILE A 112 -33.74 -2.10 6.80
CA ILE A 112 -35.16 -2.02 6.41
C ILE A 112 -35.31 -1.16 5.15
N ILE A 113 -34.62 -0.01 5.07
CA ILE A 113 -34.72 0.88 3.90
C ILE A 113 -34.16 0.22 2.63
N THR A 114 -33.04 -0.51 2.73
CA THR A 114 -32.47 -1.23 1.58
C THR A 114 -33.38 -2.37 1.11
N ASN A 115 -34.04 -3.08 2.02
CA ASN A 115 -34.93 -4.18 1.66
C ASN A 115 -36.25 -3.67 1.02
N VAL A 116 -36.84 -2.60 1.56
CA VAL A 116 -38.07 -1.99 0.98
C VAL A 116 -37.78 -1.40 -0.41
N CYS A 117 -36.64 -0.73 -0.60
CA CYS A 117 -36.27 -0.17 -1.89
C CYS A 117 -35.95 -1.25 -2.94
N GLY A 118 -35.29 -2.35 -2.55
CA GLY A 118 -35.04 -3.48 -3.46
C GLY A 118 -36.32 -4.20 -3.89
N PHE A 119 -37.27 -4.37 -2.96
CA PHE A 119 -38.51 -5.09 -3.24
C PHE A 119 -39.45 -4.30 -4.18
N THR A 120 -39.52 -2.97 -4.05
CA THR A 120 -40.33 -2.14 -4.96
C THR A 120 -39.76 -2.09 -6.38
N VAL A 121 -38.43 -2.06 -6.54
CA VAL A 121 -37.78 -2.12 -7.85
C VAL A 121 -38.02 -3.46 -8.54
N LEU A 122 -37.98 -4.58 -7.79
CA LEU A 122 -38.28 -5.91 -8.34
C LEU A 122 -39.74 -6.02 -8.81
N ILE A 123 -40.69 -5.50 -8.02
CA ILE A 123 -42.12 -5.50 -8.39
C ILE A 123 -42.35 -4.67 -9.66
N LEU A 124 -41.76 -3.47 -9.77
CA LEU A 124 -41.90 -2.62 -10.96
C LEU A 124 -41.32 -3.27 -12.22
N MET A 125 -40.20 -4.00 -12.09
CA MET A 125 -39.62 -4.76 -13.20
C MET A 125 -40.52 -5.92 -13.64
N LEU A 126 -41.13 -6.65 -12.71
CA LEU A 126 -42.04 -7.74 -13.02
C LEU A 126 -43.33 -7.25 -13.70
N ILE A 127 -43.87 -6.11 -13.29
CA ILE A 127 -45.06 -5.53 -13.92
C ILE A 127 -44.79 -5.10 -15.37
N HIS A 128 -43.59 -4.57 -15.68
CA HIS A 128 -43.22 -4.19 -17.05
C HIS A 128 -43.00 -5.37 -18.01
N VAL A 129 -42.77 -6.59 -17.49
CA VAL A 129 -42.56 -7.78 -18.31
C VAL A 129 -43.87 -8.53 -18.59
N ILE A 130 -44.91 -8.29 -17.78
CA ILE A 130 -46.20 -8.99 -17.85
C ILE A 130 -47.26 -8.22 -18.67
N ILE A 131 -47.06 -6.92 -18.90
CA ILE A 131 -47.88 -6.06 -19.79
C ILE A 131 -47.22 -5.99 -21.16
#